data_AF-A0A8B7WK24-F1
#
_entry.id   AF-A0A8B7WK24-F1
#
_cell.length_a   1.000
_cell.length_b   1.000
_cell.length_c   1.000
_cell.angle_alpha   90.00
_cell.angle_beta   90.00
_cell.angle_gamma   90.00
#
_symmetry.space_group_name_H-M   'P 1'
#
loop_
_entity.id
_entity.type
_entity.pdbx_description
1 polymer ?
#
loop_
_entity_poly.entity_id
_entity_poly.type
_entity_poly.pdbx_seq_one_letter_code
_entity_poly.pdbx_strand_id
1 'polypeptide(L)'
;MKDVDSDDLVTGTLPKLKSSKEWLEPQPLSFMEDLVIDAHESCRQPFFALVTFQALAKEDTDAAIQSILYRENYVIKELDKYLHHHDFLNTRRKEMLYKRWADHVADPLQKKVLEKVCSYKKIKKRRQEESDSFVKYVNKTGNVFIQHYDPKEYDPFYMSKEDPNFMKVIVPPFRDPLKKAQYDKDEEKRTLLQCETG
;
A
#
# COMPACT_ATOMS: atom_id res chain seq x y z
N MET A 1 63.00 -69.56 40.68
CA MET A 1 64.20 -70.23 40.15
C MET A 1 64.90 -69.22 39.25
N LYS A 2 65.97 -68.62 39.79
CA LYS A 2 67.14 -68.04 39.11
C LYS A 2 66.89 -66.80 38.24
N ASP A 3 67.21 -65.60 38.72
CA ASP A 3 68.56 -64.96 38.82
C ASP A 3 68.81 -64.14 37.53
N VAL A 4 68.94 -62.79 37.61
CA VAL A 4 70.21 -62.03 37.74
C VAL A 4 71.05 -62.24 36.46
N ASP A 5 71.38 -61.25 35.63
CA ASP A 5 72.01 -59.97 35.93
C ASP A 5 72.07 -59.11 34.65
N SER A 6 72.37 -57.82 34.83
CA SER A 6 73.37 -57.05 34.06
C SER A 6 72.93 -55.60 33.93
N ASP A 7 73.47 -54.83 34.86
CA ASP A 7 73.76 -53.42 34.80
C ASP A 7 74.02 -52.88 33.38
N ASP A 8 73.30 -51.82 33.01
CA ASP A 8 73.83 -50.81 32.11
C ASP A 8 73.74 -49.45 32.81
N LEU A 9 74.84 -49.18 33.52
CA LEU A 9 75.45 -47.88 33.79
C LEU A 9 74.62 -46.68 33.30
N VAL A 10 73.79 -46.16 34.22
CA VAL A 10 73.39 -44.75 34.23
C VAL A 10 74.68 -43.94 34.36
N THR A 11 75.28 -43.57 33.23
CA THR A 11 76.27 -42.49 33.15
C THR A 11 75.52 -41.19 33.38
N GLY A 12 75.14 -40.99 34.65
CA GLY A 12 74.83 -39.68 35.20
C GLY A 12 76.08 -38.83 35.10
N THR A 13 76.33 -38.30 33.91
CA THR A 13 77.19 -37.13 33.75
C THR A 13 76.45 -36.02 34.47
N LEU A 14 76.80 -35.83 35.74
CA LEU A 14 76.39 -34.67 36.53
C LEU A 14 76.52 -33.44 35.63
N PRO A 15 75.45 -32.66 35.39
CA PRO A 15 75.63 -31.39 34.72
C PRO A 15 76.62 -30.61 35.58
N LYS A 16 77.79 -30.30 35.00
CA LYS A 16 78.85 -29.56 35.70
C LYS A 16 78.19 -28.38 36.40
N LEU A 17 78.39 -28.30 37.72
CA LEU A 17 77.96 -27.16 38.51
C LEU A 17 78.69 -25.95 37.91
N LYS A 18 77.98 -25.15 37.13
CA LYS A 18 78.54 -23.97 36.47
C LYS A 18 79.19 -23.11 37.54
N SER A 19 80.48 -22.85 37.35
CA SER A 19 81.24 -21.95 38.21
C SER A 19 80.55 -20.59 38.24
N SER A 20 80.58 -19.88 39.37
CA SER A 20 79.93 -18.57 39.56
C SER A 20 80.30 -17.51 38.50
N LYS A 21 81.32 -17.77 37.66
CA LYS A 21 81.72 -16.94 36.51
C LYS A 21 81.08 -17.31 35.16
N GLU A 22 80.70 -18.58 34.93
CA GLU A 22 80.05 -19.03 33.68
C GLU A 22 78.57 -18.57 33.60
N TRP A 23 78.00 -18.14 34.73
CA TRP A 23 76.67 -17.49 34.75
C TRP A 23 76.68 -16.06 34.21
N LEU A 24 77.87 -15.48 33.98
CA LEU A 24 78.06 -14.10 33.53
C LEU A 24 78.56 -13.98 32.08
N GLU A 25 78.70 -15.09 31.35
CA GLU A 25 78.94 -15.01 29.91
C GLU A 25 77.66 -14.58 29.17
N PRO A 26 77.71 -13.55 28.30
CA PRO A 26 76.56 -13.18 27.50
C PRO A 26 76.23 -14.34 26.54
N GLN A 27 74.99 -14.82 26.61
CA GLN A 27 74.51 -15.85 25.68
C GLN A 27 74.64 -15.36 24.23
N PRO A 28 74.95 -16.24 23.26
CA PRO A 28 75.12 -15.85 21.86
C PRO A 28 73.83 -15.19 21.36
N LEU A 29 73.98 -14.10 20.60
CA LEU A 29 72.86 -13.29 20.09
C LEU A 29 71.80 -14.11 19.35
N SER A 30 72.19 -15.22 18.70
CA SER A 30 71.27 -16.14 18.03
C SER A 30 70.24 -16.77 18.98
N PHE A 31 70.63 -17.06 20.23
CA PHE A 31 69.70 -17.64 21.21
C PHE A 31 68.68 -16.62 21.73
N MET A 32 69.09 -15.35 21.87
CA MET A 32 68.17 -14.25 22.21
C MET A 32 67.21 -13.96 21.05
N GLU A 33 67.69 -14.00 19.80
CA GLU A 33 66.85 -13.86 18.60
C GLU A 33 65.82 -14.97 18.50
N ASP A 34 66.23 -16.23 18.71
CA ASP A 34 65.32 -17.38 18.70
C ASP A 34 64.26 -17.29 19.82
N LEU A 35 64.64 -16.90 21.04
CA LEU A 35 63.69 -16.67 22.14
C LEU A 35 62.72 -15.52 21.87
N VAL A 36 63.18 -14.47 21.20
CA VAL A 36 62.32 -13.34 20.80
C VAL A 36 61.36 -13.75 19.69
N ILE A 37 61.82 -14.55 18.73
CA ILE A 37 60.99 -15.11 17.66
C ILE A 37 59.95 -16.07 18.28
N ASP A 38 60.35 -17.00 19.14
CA ASP A 38 59.45 -17.92 19.82
C ASP A 38 58.45 -17.19 20.73
N ALA A 39 58.87 -16.17 21.47
CA ALA A 39 57.98 -15.37 22.30
C ALA A 39 56.98 -14.56 21.45
N HIS A 40 57.42 -14.03 20.30
CA HIS A 40 56.57 -13.31 19.36
C HIS A 40 55.57 -14.25 18.67
N GLU A 41 56.01 -15.42 18.22
CA GLU A 41 55.16 -16.50 17.68
C GLU A 41 54.15 -16.96 18.74
N SER A 42 54.60 -17.15 19.98
CA SER A 42 53.77 -17.56 21.14
C SER A 42 52.71 -16.52 21.49
N CYS A 43 52.98 -15.23 21.33
CA CYS A 43 51.97 -14.17 21.49
C CYS A 43 51.05 -14.02 20.27
N ARG A 44 51.54 -14.34 19.06
CA ARG A 44 50.80 -14.19 17.79
C ARG A 44 49.77 -15.28 17.56
N GLN A 45 50.08 -16.54 17.92
CA GLN A 45 49.18 -17.67 17.78
C GLN A 45 47.83 -17.51 18.52
N PRO A 46 47.78 -17.14 19.82
CA PRO A 46 46.52 -16.95 20.53
C PRO A 46 45.72 -15.75 20.01
N PHE A 47 46.40 -14.68 19.57
CA PHE A 47 45.74 -13.54 18.95
C PHE A 47 45.10 -13.90 17.60
N PHE A 48 45.84 -14.62 16.74
CA PHE A 48 45.32 -15.11 15.46
C PHE A 48 44.14 -16.07 15.65
N ALA A 49 44.24 -17.00 16.61
CA ALA A 49 43.16 -17.93 16.95
C ALA A 49 41.88 -17.22 17.45
N LEU A 50 42.02 -16.14 18.23
CA LEU A 50 40.87 -15.35 18.68
C LEU A 50 40.18 -14.63 17.52
N VAL A 51 40.97 -14.04 16.61
CA VAL A 51 40.44 -13.34 15.43
C VAL A 51 39.74 -14.30 14.47
N THR A 52 40.32 -15.48 14.23
CA THR A 52 39.70 -16.50 13.36
C THR A 52 38.45 -17.11 13.99
N PHE A 53 38.46 -17.38 15.29
CA PHE A 53 37.26 -17.84 16.02
C PHE A 53 36.14 -16.80 15.97
N GLN A 54 36.48 -15.51 16.12
CA GLN A 54 35.50 -14.44 16.03
C GLN A 54 34.93 -14.28 14.60
N ALA A 55 35.74 -14.48 13.57
CA ALA A 55 35.28 -14.46 12.18
C ALA A 55 34.34 -15.64 11.88
N LEU A 56 34.72 -16.85 12.32
CA LEU A 56 33.91 -18.06 12.15
C LEU A 56 32.57 -17.96 12.90
N ALA A 57 32.58 -17.44 14.12
CA ALA A 57 31.36 -17.20 14.89
C ALA A 57 30.42 -16.20 14.20
N LYS A 58 30.96 -15.18 13.51
CA LYS A 58 30.15 -14.24 12.73
C LYS A 58 29.53 -14.91 11.51
N GLU A 59 30.29 -15.71 10.78
CA GLU A 59 29.79 -16.47 9.63
C GLU A 59 28.66 -17.43 10.02
N ASP A 60 28.79 -18.13 11.16
CA ASP A 60 27.74 -19.00 11.68
C ASP A 60 26.47 -18.21 12.05
N THR A 61 26.63 -17.02 12.65
CA THR A 61 25.48 -16.16 12.95
C THR A 61 24.82 -15.63 11.68
N ASP A 62 25.59 -15.25 10.67
CA ASP A 62 25.08 -14.77 9.39
C ASP A 62 24.35 -15.90 8.65
N ALA A 63 24.88 -17.12 8.68
CA ALA A 63 24.23 -18.29 8.10
C ALA A 63 22.90 -18.62 8.80
N ALA A 64 22.86 -18.53 10.14
CA ALA A 64 21.62 -18.70 10.90
C ALA A 64 20.58 -17.61 10.55
N ILE A 65 21.00 -16.34 10.43
CA ILE A 65 20.15 -15.23 10.00
C ILE A 65 19.57 -15.50 8.61
N GLN A 66 20.40 -15.89 7.64
CA GLN A 66 19.93 -16.16 6.28
C GLN A 66 18.93 -17.33 6.21
N SER A 67 19.14 -18.37 7.02
CA SER A 67 18.21 -19.51 7.10
C SER A 67 16.84 -19.09 7.65
N ILE A 68 16.82 -18.24 8.70
CA ILE A 68 15.59 -17.68 9.26
C ILE A 68 14.88 -16.82 8.21
N LEU A 69 15.59 -15.89 7.56
CA LEU A 69 15.03 -15.01 6.55
C LEU A 69 14.43 -15.79 5.36
N TYR A 70 15.09 -16.85 4.90
CA TYR A 70 14.57 -17.68 3.82
C TYR A 70 13.25 -18.36 4.21
N ARG A 71 13.18 -18.92 5.42
CA ARG A 71 11.97 -19.57 5.94
C ARG A 71 10.83 -18.58 6.11
N GLU A 72 11.10 -17.39 6.65
CA GLU A 72 10.11 -16.34 6.81
C GLU A 72 9.60 -15.82 5.47
N ASN A 73 10.49 -15.56 4.52
CA ASN A 73 10.12 -15.11 3.18
C ASN A 73 9.23 -16.13 2.47
N TYR A 74 9.47 -17.43 2.66
CA TYR A 74 8.59 -18.47 2.15
C TYR A 74 7.18 -18.41 2.77
N VAL A 75 7.08 -18.27 4.09
CA VAL A 75 5.79 -18.15 4.80
C VAL A 75 5.04 -16.89 4.35
N ILE A 76 5.74 -15.76 4.22
CA ILE A 76 5.16 -14.49 3.75
C ILE A 76 4.59 -14.68 2.34
N LYS A 77 5.32 -15.30 1.41
CA LYS A 77 4.84 -15.56 0.05
C LYS A 77 3.60 -16.46 0.03
N GLU A 78 3.53 -17.45 0.90
CA GLU A 78 2.36 -18.34 0.96
C GLU A 78 1.13 -17.61 1.51
N LEU A 79 1.32 -16.78 2.54
CA LEU A 79 0.25 -15.93 3.07
C LEU A 79 -0.22 -14.92 2.03
N ASP A 80 0.70 -14.31 1.29
CA ASP A 80 0.39 -13.34 0.25
C ASP A 80 -0.49 -13.95 -0.83
N LYS A 81 -0.19 -15.18 -1.29
CA LYS A 81 -1.07 -15.91 -2.23
C LYS A 81 -2.49 -16.10 -1.67
N TYR A 82 -2.62 -16.46 -0.39
CA TYR A 82 -3.91 -16.64 0.25
C TYR A 82 -4.71 -15.32 0.30
N LEU A 83 -4.05 -14.22 0.69
CA LEU A 83 -4.67 -12.89 0.71
C LEU A 83 -5.13 -12.46 -0.68
N HIS A 84 -4.27 -12.62 -1.69
CA HIS A 84 -4.62 -12.33 -3.09
C HIS A 84 -5.84 -13.14 -3.55
N HIS A 85 -5.89 -14.43 -3.23
CA HIS A 85 -7.03 -15.28 -3.59
C HIS A 85 -8.32 -14.83 -2.88
N HIS A 86 -8.23 -14.49 -1.61
CA HIS A 86 -9.37 -14.00 -0.83
C HIS A 86 -9.90 -12.66 -1.36
N ASP A 87 -9.01 -11.72 -1.71
CA ASP A 87 -9.38 -10.42 -2.28
C ASP A 87 -10.01 -10.56 -3.66
N PHE A 88 -9.49 -11.49 -4.47
CA PHE A 88 -10.11 -11.86 -5.74
C PHE A 88 -11.54 -12.38 -5.55
N LEU A 89 -11.76 -13.32 -4.62
CA LEU A 89 -13.09 -13.85 -4.33
C LEU A 89 -14.04 -12.76 -3.82
N ASN A 90 -13.58 -11.86 -2.96
CA ASN A 90 -14.39 -10.75 -2.46
C ASN A 90 -14.76 -9.75 -3.55
N THR A 91 -13.82 -9.45 -4.45
CA THR A 91 -14.09 -8.61 -5.62
C THR A 91 -15.15 -9.26 -6.51
N ARG A 92 -15.03 -10.58 -6.75
CA ARG A 92 -16.02 -11.34 -7.51
C ARG A 92 -17.40 -11.34 -6.86
N ARG A 93 -17.48 -11.49 -5.54
CA ARG A 93 -18.75 -11.41 -4.78
C ARG A 93 -19.41 -10.03 -4.92
N LYS A 94 -18.64 -8.95 -4.77
CA LYS A 94 -19.14 -7.58 -4.93
C LYS A 94 -19.69 -7.35 -6.34
N GLU A 95 -18.96 -7.78 -7.37
CA GLU A 95 -19.42 -7.69 -8.76
C GLU A 95 -20.74 -8.42 -8.98
N MET A 96 -20.87 -9.65 -8.47
CA MET A 96 -22.10 -10.43 -8.57
C MET A 96 -23.29 -9.77 -7.86
N LEU A 97 -23.07 -9.13 -6.71
CA LEU A 97 -24.10 -8.36 -6.00
C LEU A 97 -24.55 -7.15 -6.80
N TYR A 98 -23.61 -6.38 -7.38
CA TYR A 98 -23.94 -5.24 -8.22
C TYR A 98 -24.72 -5.64 -9.47
N LYS A 99 -24.33 -6.75 -10.12
CA LYS A 99 -25.07 -7.31 -11.26
C LYS A 99 -26.51 -7.66 -10.87
N ARG A 100 -26.69 -8.42 -9.79
CA ARG A 100 -28.03 -8.76 -9.29
C ARG A 100 -28.87 -7.53 -8.94
N TRP A 101 -28.26 -6.53 -8.30
CA TRP A 101 -28.96 -5.30 -7.97
C TRP A 101 -29.34 -4.50 -9.22
N ALA A 102 -28.46 -4.42 -10.22
CA ALA A 102 -28.75 -3.77 -11.49
C ALA A 102 -29.94 -4.46 -12.19
N ASP A 103 -29.85 -5.78 -12.35
CA ASP A 103 -30.85 -6.59 -13.07
C ASP A 103 -32.23 -6.58 -12.37
N HIS A 104 -32.25 -6.68 -11.03
CA HIS A 104 -33.50 -6.81 -10.27
C HIS A 104 -34.08 -5.49 -9.76
N VAL A 105 -33.26 -4.47 -9.56
CA VAL A 105 -33.69 -3.19 -8.94
C VAL A 105 -33.50 -2.03 -9.90
N ALA A 106 -32.28 -1.77 -10.37
CA ALA A 106 -31.99 -0.56 -11.15
C ALA A 106 -32.72 -0.55 -12.49
N ASP A 107 -32.58 -1.60 -13.30
CA ASP A 107 -33.13 -1.66 -14.66
C ASP A 107 -34.67 -1.65 -14.67
N PRO A 108 -35.37 -2.43 -13.83
CA PRO A 108 -36.83 -2.38 -13.77
C PRO A 108 -37.35 -1.03 -13.30
N LEU A 109 -36.69 -0.40 -12.33
CA LEU A 109 -37.06 0.95 -11.87
C LEU A 109 -36.83 1.98 -12.97
N GLN A 110 -35.67 1.97 -13.63
CA GLN A 110 -35.35 2.87 -14.73
C GLN A 110 -36.35 2.71 -15.88
N LYS A 111 -36.72 1.47 -16.23
CA LYS A 111 -37.73 1.19 -17.25
C LYS A 111 -39.09 1.77 -16.88
N LYS A 112 -39.56 1.60 -15.64
CA LYS A 112 -40.83 2.18 -15.17
C LYS A 112 -40.82 3.70 -15.18
N VAL A 113 -39.72 4.31 -14.72
CA VAL A 113 -39.53 5.77 -14.77
C VAL A 113 -39.55 6.23 -16.22
N LEU A 114 -38.81 5.58 -17.10
CA LEU A 114 -38.76 5.92 -18.52
C LEU A 114 -40.12 5.74 -19.21
N GLU A 115 -40.89 4.72 -18.87
CA GLU A 115 -42.24 4.51 -19.40
C GLU A 115 -43.19 5.65 -18.98
N LYS A 116 -43.16 6.04 -17.70
CA LYS A 116 -43.96 7.14 -17.17
C LYS A 116 -43.51 8.50 -17.71
N VAL A 117 -42.20 8.76 -17.77
CA VAL A 117 -41.63 10.02 -18.23
C VAL A 117 -41.64 10.13 -19.76
N CYS A 118 -41.49 9.06 -20.54
CA CYS A 118 -41.60 9.10 -22.01
C CYS A 118 -43.02 9.43 -22.51
N SER A 119 -44.03 9.40 -21.64
CA SER A 119 -45.32 10.05 -21.93
C SER A 119 -45.13 11.54 -22.24
N TYR A 120 -44.12 12.19 -21.66
CA TYR A 120 -43.76 13.58 -21.94
C TYR A 120 -43.44 13.82 -23.41
N LYS A 121 -42.76 12.90 -24.12
CA LYS A 121 -42.51 13.06 -25.56
C LYS A 121 -43.83 13.11 -26.36
N LYS A 122 -44.78 12.25 -26.01
CA LYS A 122 -46.12 12.24 -26.61
C LYS A 122 -46.91 13.52 -26.25
N ILE A 123 -46.82 13.96 -25.00
CA ILE A 123 -47.45 15.21 -24.53
C ILE A 123 -46.85 16.44 -25.22
N LYS A 124 -45.52 16.50 -25.36
CA LYS A 124 -44.80 17.56 -26.06
C LYS A 124 -45.21 17.62 -27.54
N LYS A 125 -45.28 16.46 -28.21
CA LYS A 125 -45.73 16.38 -29.61
C LYS A 125 -47.18 16.86 -29.76
N ARG A 126 -48.10 16.43 -28.89
CA ARG A 126 -49.50 16.88 -28.90
C ARG A 126 -49.61 18.40 -28.72
N ARG A 127 -48.91 18.98 -27.73
CA ARG A 127 -48.91 20.43 -27.52
C ARG A 127 -48.35 21.17 -28.73
N GLN A 128 -47.30 20.65 -29.38
CA GLN A 128 -46.76 21.22 -30.61
C GLN A 128 -47.82 21.23 -31.71
N GLU A 129 -48.53 20.12 -31.94
CA GLU A 129 -49.58 20.01 -32.94
C GLU A 129 -50.77 20.96 -32.66
N GLU A 130 -51.17 21.11 -31.40
CA GLU A 130 -52.20 22.07 -30.97
C GLU A 130 -51.75 23.52 -31.22
N SER A 131 -50.50 23.88 -30.86
CA SER A 131 -49.93 25.20 -31.12
C SER A 131 -49.83 25.49 -32.62
N ASP A 132 -49.34 24.55 -33.42
CA ASP A 132 -49.23 24.70 -34.87
C ASP A 132 -50.61 24.88 -35.51
N SER A 133 -51.62 24.16 -35.00
CA SER A 133 -53.01 24.28 -35.46
C SER A 133 -53.59 25.64 -35.12
N PHE A 134 -53.34 26.15 -33.90
CA PHE A 134 -53.75 27.48 -33.47
C PHE A 134 -53.08 28.58 -34.30
N VAL A 135 -51.78 28.50 -34.52
CA VAL A 135 -51.02 29.46 -35.35
C VAL A 135 -51.58 29.48 -36.77
N LYS A 136 -51.84 28.31 -37.37
CA LYS A 136 -52.49 28.23 -38.68
C LYS A 136 -53.89 28.85 -38.70
N TYR A 137 -54.66 28.70 -37.62
CA TYR A 137 -55.99 29.29 -37.51
C TYR A 137 -55.91 30.83 -37.45
N VAL A 138 -55.07 31.38 -36.56
CA VAL A 138 -54.89 32.83 -36.40
C VAL A 138 -54.38 33.48 -37.68
N ASN A 139 -53.41 32.86 -38.36
CA ASN A 139 -52.85 33.41 -39.61
C ASN A 139 -53.85 33.43 -40.77
N LYS A 140 -54.96 32.65 -40.74
CA LYS A 140 -56.02 32.74 -41.76
C LYS A 140 -56.82 34.05 -41.67
N THR A 141 -56.94 34.64 -40.47
CA THR A 141 -57.71 35.87 -40.23
C THR A 141 -56.90 37.14 -40.51
N GLY A 142 -55.60 36.99 -40.78
CA GLY A 142 -54.60 38.05 -40.95
C GLY A 142 -53.40 37.79 -40.02
N ASN A 143 -52.17 38.11 -40.46
CA ASN A 143 -50.98 37.88 -39.64
C ASN A 143 -51.06 38.70 -38.33
N VAL A 144 -51.28 38.02 -37.21
CA VAL A 144 -51.24 38.64 -35.88
C VAL A 144 -49.78 38.75 -35.45
N PHE A 145 -49.21 39.93 -35.64
CA PHE A 145 -47.93 40.28 -35.03
C PHE A 145 -48.14 40.61 -33.57
N ILE A 146 -47.45 39.91 -32.67
CA ILE A 146 -47.35 40.30 -31.27
C ILE A 146 -46.38 41.49 -31.22
N GLN A 147 -46.88 42.70 -31.52
CA GLN A 147 -46.05 43.90 -31.59
C GLN A 147 -45.56 44.35 -30.21
N HIS A 148 -46.33 44.08 -29.16
CA HIS A 148 -46.03 44.50 -27.79
C HIS A 148 -46.23 43.31 -26.85
N TYR A 149 -45.14 42.60 -26.55
CA TYR A 149 -45.09 41.70 -25.41
C TYR A 149 -43.97 42.14 -24.47
N ASP A 150 -44.16 41.96 -23.17
CA ASP A 150 -43.08 42.14 -22.20
C ASP A 150 -42.24 40.85 -22.14
N PRO A 151 -40.95 40.88 -22.51
CA PRO A 151 -40.08 39.71 -22.45
C PRO A 151 -39.87 39.15 -21.05
N LYS A 152 -40.12 39.94 -20.00
CA LYS A 152 -40.05 39.45 -18.60
C LYS A 152 -41.26 38.59 -18.23
N GLU A 153 -42.41 38.84 -18.86
CA GLU A 153 -43.66 38.13 -18.60
C GLU A 153 -43.82 36.93 -19.56
N TYR A 154 -43.42 37.09 -20.82
CA TYR A 154 -43.50 36.04 -21.83
C TYR A 154 -42.35 36.14 -22.83
N ASP A 155 -41.44 35.16 -22.86
CA ASP A 155 -40.39 35.05 -23.90
C ASP A 155 -40.79 33.96 -24.92
N PRO A 156 -41.22 34.33 -26.14
CA PRO A 156 -41.62 33.37 -27.19
C PRO A 156 -40.50 32.39 -27.59
N PHE A 157 -39.23 32.75 -27.32
CA PHE A 157 -38.06 31.96 -27.66
C PHE A 157 -37.50 31.18 -26.47
N TYR A 158 -38.14 31.23 -25.30
CA TYR A 158 -37.69 30.54 -24.09
C TYR A 158 -37.52 29.03 -24.31
N MET A 159 -38.40 28.42 -25.10
CA MET A 159 -38.38 26.98 -25.42
C MET A 159 -37.22 26.58 -26.35
N SER A 160 -36.58 27.54 -27.02
CA SER A 160 -35.44 27.31 -27.93
C SER A 160 -34.09 27.51 -27.24
N LYS A 161 -34.07 28.07 -26.04
CA LYS A 161 -32.86 28.16 -25.25
C LYS A 161 -32.51 26.75 -24.79
N GLU A 162 -31.33 26.28 -25.17
CA GLU A 162 -30.68 25.09 -24.61
C GLU A 162 -30.22 25.37 -23.18
N ASP A 163 -31.12 25.89 -22.34
CA ASP A 163 -30.83 26.06 -20.92
C ASP A 163 -30.78 24.66 -20.29
N PRO A 164 -29.65 24.23 -19.72
CA PRO A 164 -29.55 22.94 -19.03
C PRO A 164 -30.55 22.80 -17.88
N ASN A 165 -31.13 23.91 -17.41
CA ASN A 165 -32.13 23.94 -16.36
C ASN A 165 -33.58 23.90 -16.88
N PHE A 166 -33.80 23.88 -18.20
CA PHE A 166 -35.14 23.78 -18.77
C PHE A 166 -35.80 22.48 -18.32
N MET A 167 -36.85 22.60 -17.50
CA MET A 167 -37.56 21.46 -16.88
C MET A 167 -36.75 20.67 -15.83
N LYS A 168 -35.68 21.24 -15.28
CA LYS A 168 -34.92 20.60 -14.20
C LYS A 168 -35.78 20.54 -12.95
N VAL A 169 -36.35 19.37 -12.69
CA VAL A 169 -37.03 19.07 -11.44
C VAL A 169 -35.98 19.16 -10.34
N ILE A 170 -36.09 20.18 -9.48
CA ILE A 170 -35.27 20.28 -8.27
C ILE A 170 -35.79 19.21 -7.31
N VAL A 171 -35.18 18.03 -7.36
CA VAL A 171 -35.43 16.99 -6.37
C VAL A 171 -34.71 17.42 -5.09
N PRO A 172 -35.41 17.51 -3.94
CA PRO A 172 -34.74 17.72 -2.67
C PRO A 172 -33.64 16.68 -2.49
N PRO A 173 -32.47 17.06 -1.94
CA PRO A 173 -31.39 16.10 -1.72
C PRO A 173 -31.92 14.92 -0.90
N PHE A 174 -31.76 13.70 -1.42
CA PHE A 174 -32.12 12.48 -0.71
C PHE A 174 -31.26 12.40 0.56
N ARG A 175 -31.90 12.50 1.73
CA ARG A 175 -31.19 12.45 3.01
C ARG A 175 -30.98 10.99 3.41
N ASP A 176 -29.82 10.44 3.04
CA ASP A 176 -29.38 9.12 3.51
C ASP A 176 -29.18 9.15 5.04
N PRO A 177 -29.88 8.30 5.82
CA PRO A 177 -29.73 8.22 7.28
C PRO A 177 -28.28 7.96 7.72
N LEU A 178 -27.48 7.24 6.93
CA LEU A 178 -26.09 6.92 7.26
C LEU A 178 -25.14 8.11 7.08
N LYS A 179 -25.58 9.16 6.38
CA LYS A 179 -24.79 10.36 6.09
C LYS A 179 -25.25 11.59 6.87
N LYS A 180 -26.25 11.45 7.76
CA LYS A 180 -26.82 12.55 8.54
C LYS A 180 -25.77 13.42 9.24
N ALA A 181 -24.84 12.80 9.96
CA ALA A 181 -23.79 13.53 10.69
C ALA A 181 -22.85 14.35 9.79
N GLN A 182 -22.66 13.93 8.53
CA GLN A 182 -21.88 14.69 7.56
C GLN A 182 -22.71 15.88 7.03
N TYR A 183 -23.99 15.66 6.74
CA TYR A 183 -24.88 16.74 6.30
C TYR A 183 -25.02 17.85 7.34
N ASP A 184 -25.18 17.49 8.63
CA ASP A 184 -25.32 18.47 9.71
C ASP A 184 -24.06 19.37 9.78
N LYS A 185 -22.86 18.78 9.64
CA LYS A 185 -21.59 19.54 9.59
C LYS A 185 -21.47 20.43 8.36
N ASP A 186 -21.91 19.94 7.20
CA ASP A 186 -21.84 20.72 5.96
C ASP A 186 -22.86 21.88 5.96
N GLU A 187 -24.01 21.69 6.64
CA GLU A 187 -25.02 22.71 6.87
C GLU A 187 -24.49 23.79 7.83
N GLU A 188 -23.89 23.41 8.96
CA GLU A 188 -23.19 24.35 9.85
C GLU A 188 -22.14 25.20 9.11
N LYS A 189 -21.32 24.56 8.27
CA LYS A 189 -20.32 25.26 7.45
C LYS A 189 -20.95 26.23 6.45
N ARG A 190 -22.06 25.86 5.81
CA ARG A 190 -22.80 26.78 4.92
C ARG A 190 -23.35 27.96 5.69
N THR A 191 -23.91 27.74 6.87
CA THR A 191 -24.44 28.82 7.71
C THR A 191 -23.33 29.77 8.11
N LEU A 192 -22.17 29.26 8.53
CA LEU A 192 -20.99 30.09 8.83
C LEU A 192 -20.55 30.92 7.62
N LEU A 193 -20.40 30.27 6.46
CA LEU A 193 -20.01 30.95 5.22
C LEU A 193 -21.02 32.03 4.80
N GLN A 194 -22.31 31.77 5.00
CA GLN A 194 -23.36 32.75 4.71
C GLN A 194 -23.28 33.95 5.66
N CYS A 195 -23.02 33.73 6.96
CA CYS A 195 -22.75 34.81 7.90
C CYS A 195 -21.50 35.63 7.53
N GLU A 196 -20.48 34.99 6.96
CA GLU A 196 -19.27 35.68 6.48
C GLU A 196 -19.49 36.46 5.18
N THR A 197 -20.37 35.99 4.30
CA THR A 197 -20.55 36.56 2.95
C THR A 197 -21.63 37.65 2.89
N GLY A 198 -22.47 37.78 3.95
CA GLY A 198 -23.52 38.80 4.06
C GLY A 198 -24.87 38.36 3.51
#